data_AF-A0A7W8PAM8-F1
#
_entry.id   AF-A0A7W8PAM8-F1
#
_cell.length_a   1.000
_cell.length_b   1.000
_cell.length_c   1.000
_cell.angle_alpha   90.00
_cell.angle_beta   90.00
_cell.angle_gamma   90.00
#
_symmetry.space_group_name_H-M   'P 1'
#
loop_
_entity.id
_entity.type
_entity.pdbx_description
1 polymer ?
#
loop_
_entity_poly.entity_id
_entity_poly.type
_entity_poly.pdbx_seq_one_letter_code
_entity_poly.pdbx_strand_id
1 'polypeptide(L)' 'MRVVLSAPQLAAVLSRQSISPTEMLSNRLWGGLQVVGGVLEMVGAAPLCVLPEPTMASKAACVVFGVHGSDTASAHSVS' A
#
# COMPACT_ATOMS: atom_id res chain seq x y z
N MET A 1 14.35 -16.54 -28.36
CA MET A 1 14.09 -16.78 -26.92
C MET A 1 13.75 -15.43 -26.28
N ARG A 2 12.54 -15.25 -25.74
CA ARG A 2 12.12 -14.03 -25.03
C ARG A 2 11.90 -14.41 -23.57
N VAL A 3 12.69 -13.84 -22.66
CA VAL A 3 12.51 -14.06 -21.22
C VAL A 3 11.53 -13.00 -20.73
N VAL A 4 10.36 -13.43 -20.26
CA VAL A 4 9.38 -12.55 -19.63
C VAL A 4 9.54 -12.76 -18.12
N LEU A 5 10.04 -11.74 -17.43
CA LEU A 5 10.12 -11.74 -15.97
C LEU A 5 8.81 -11.19 -15.40
N SER A 6 8.26 -11.86 -14.39
CA SER A 6 7.15 -11.30 -13.63
C SER A 6 7.63 -10.09 -12.81
N ALA A 7 6.73 -9.16 -12.48
CA ALA A 7 7.04 -8.01 -11.63
C ALA A 7 7.87 -8.36 -10.37
N PRO A 8 7.54 -9.42 -9.60
CA PRO A 8 8.37 -9.83 -8.46
C PRO A 8 9.75 -10.38 -8.86
N GLN A 9 9.88 -11.03 -10.02
CA GLN A 9 11.18 -11.51 -10.51
C GLN A 9 12.08 -10.36 -10.96
N LEU A 10 11.51 -9.32 -11.57
CA LEU A 10 12.25 -8.10 -11.92
C LEU A 10 12.70 -7.35 -10.67
N ALA A 11 11.81 -7.20 -9.67
CA ALA A 11 12.14 -6.59 -8.38
C ALA A 11 13.26 -7.34 -7.66
N ALA A 12 13.24 -8.68 -7.67
CA ALA A 12 14.30 -9.50 -7.06
C ALA A 12 15.67 -9.39 -7.77
N VAL A 13 15.70 -9.09 -9.08
CA VAL A 13 16.94 -8.83 -9.82
C VAL A 13 17.45 -7.41 -9.52
N LEU A 14 16.55 -6.41 -9.49
CA LEU A 14 16.88 -5.02 -9.17
C LEU A 14 17.34 -4.86 -7.72
N SER A 15 16.75 -5.59 -6.78
CA SER A 15 17.17 -5.61 -5.36
C SER A 15 18.59 -6.18 -5.17
N ARG A 16 19.12 -6.94 -6.13
CA ARG A 16 20.53 -7.40 -6.13
C ARG A 16 21.50 -6.38 -6.74
N GLN A 17 20.99 -5.41 -7.49
CA GLN A 17 21.75 -4.37 -8.19
C GLN A 17 21.70 -3.02 -7.47
N SER A 18 20.91 -2.89 -6.40
CA SER A 18 20.60 -1.60 -5.75
C SER A 18 21.68 -1.11 -4.77
N ILE A 19 21.61 0.20 -4.53
CA ILE A 19 22.48 1.14 -3.82
C ILE A 19 22.90 0.67 -2.40
N SER A 20 23.91 1.33 -1.82
CA SER A 20 24.43 1.20 -0.44
C SER A 20 23.49 0.50 0.56
N PRO A 21 23.99 -0.47 1.37
CA PRO A 21 23.19 -1.18 2.38
C PRO A 21 22.39 -0.27 3.33
N THR A 22 22.92 0.90 3.63
CA THR A 22 22.26 1.91 4.49
C THR A 22 21.04 2.52 3.81
N GLU A 23 21.12 2.77 2.51
CA GLU A 23 20.01 3.32 1.71
C GLU A 23 18.87 2.31 1.62
N MET A 24 19.20 1.02 1.42
CA MET A 24 18.20 -0.05 1.38
C MET A 24 17.47 -0.22 2.72
N LEU A 25 18.22 -0.20 3.83
CA LEU A 25 17.63 -0.27 5.17
C LEU A 25 16.74 0.94 5.46
N SER A 26 17.21 2.15 5.12
CA SER A 26 16.43 3.38 5.26
C SER A 26 15.13 3.33 4.46
N ASN A 27 15.20 2.91 3.19
CA ASN A 27 14.04 2.85 2.30
C ASN A 27 13.01 1.81 2.78
N ARG A 28 13.48 0.67 3.31
CA ARG A 28 12.59 -0.35 3.91
C ARG A 28 11.94 0.12 5.20
N LEU A 29 12.68 0.82 6.06
CA LEU A 29 12.13 1.37 7.30
C LEU A 29 11.09 2.44 7.00
N TRP A 30 11.38 3.33 6.05
CA TRP A 30 10.46 4.38 5.63
C TRP A 30 9.24 3.82 4.90
N GLY A 31 9.43 2.86 3.99
CA GLY A 31 8.34 2.13 3.35
C GLY A 31 7.47 1.38 4.36
N GLY A 32 8.06 0.69 5.34
CA GLY A 32 7.35 0.01 6.41
C GLY A 32 6.52 0.96 7.27
N LEU A 33 7.07 2.13 7.63
CA LEU A 33 6.34 3.16 8.38
C LEU A 33 5.14 3.70 7.59
N GLN A 34 5.29 3.89 6.28
CA GLN A 34 4.17 4.30 5.41
C GLN A 34 3.09 3.21 5.29
N VAL A 35 3.47 1.93 5.22
CA VAL A 35 2.51 0.82 5.24
C VAL A 35 1.71 0.81 6.54
N VAL A 36 2.39 0.95 7.69
CA VAL A 36 1.72 1.03 8.99
C VAL A 36 0.75 2.21 9.05
N GLY A 37 1.16 3.38 8.56
CA GLY A 37 0.29 4.56 8.44
C GLY A 37 -0.94 4.30 7.58
N GLY A 38 -0.77 3.71 6.39
CA GLY A 38 -1.89 3.38 5.50
C GLY A 38 -2.86 2.35 6.09
N VAL A 39 -2.37 1.36 6.83
CA VAL A 39 -3.22 0.40 7.56
C VAL A 39 -4.00 1.09 8.67
N LEU A 40 -3.37 2.01 9.42
CA LEU A 40 -4.03 2.76 10.48
C LEU A 40 -5.19 3.61 9.92
N GLU A 41 -4.97 4.27 8.78
CA GLU A 41 -6.02 5.02 8.07
C GLU A 41 -7.19 4.10 7.64
N MET A 42 -6.90 2.88 7.17
CA MET A 42 -7.95 1.91 6.82
C MET A 42 -8.77 1.45 8.03
N VAL A 43 -8.12 1.21 9.17
CA VAL A 43 -8.81 0.88 10.42
C VAL A 43 -9.66 2.07 10.89
N GLY A 44 -9.15 3.30 10.76
CA GLY A 44 -9.88 4.53 11.09
C GLY A 44 -11.11 4.77 10.21
N ALA A 45 -11.08 4.34 8.94
CA ALA A 45 -12.18 4.47 8.00
C ALA A 45 -13.27 3.39 8.15
N ALA A 46 -12.94 2.22 8.71
CA ALA A 46 -13.85 1.10 8.92
C ALA A 46 -15.19 1.47 9.62
N PRO A 47 -15.23 2.29 10.68
CA PRO A 47 -16.50 2.68 11.32
C PRO A 47 -17.47 3.40 10.36
N LEU A 48 -16.97 4.19 9.40
CA LEU A 48 -17.83 4.88 8.42
C LEU A 48 -18.66 3.89 7.58
N CYS A 49 -18.23 2.63 7.46
CA CYS A 49 -18.95 1.61 6.70
C CYS A 49 -20.23 1.11 7.41
N VAL A 50 -20.28 1.24 8.74
CA VAL A 50 -21.29 0.62 9.63
C VAL A 50 -22.17 1.65 10.34
N LEU A 51 -21.74 2.91 10.40
CA LEU A 51 -22.51 4.01 10.98
C LEU A 51 -23.84 4.23 10.20
N PRO A 52 -25.01 4.18 10.87
CA PRO A 52 -26.28 4.44 10.23
C PRO A 52 -26.51 5.95 10.11
N GLU A 53 -26.36 6.49 8.90
CA GLU A 53 -26.67 7.90 8.60
C GLU A 53 -27.67 8.03 7.44
N PRO A 54 -28.65 8.94 7.53
CA PRO A 54 -29.76 9.07 6.58
C PRO A 54 -29.33 9.61 5.20
N THR A 55 -28.14 10.21 5.09
CA THR A 55 -27.63 10.88 3.89
C THR A 55 -26.68 10.03 3.06
N MET A 56 -26.41 8.77 3.45
CA MET A 56 -25.46 7.86 2.79
C MET A 56 -24.01 8.36 2.70
N ALA A 57 -23.68 9.52 3.30
CA ALA A 57 -22.35 10.12 3.25
C ALA A 57 -21.27 9.18 3.81
N SER A 58 -21.54 8.54 4.95
CA SER A 58 -20.62 7.58 5.58
C SER A 58 -20.36 6.34 4.72
N LYS A 59 -21.37 5.84 3.97
CA LYS A 59 -21.15 4.77 2.99
C LYS A 59 -20.31 5.21 1.80
N ALA A 60 -20.55 6.42 1.26
CA ALA A 60 -19.73 6.95 0.18
C ALA A 60 -18.27 7.14 0.62
N ALA A 61 -18.06 7.70 1.82
CA ALA A 61 -16.74 7.85 2.41
C ALA A 61 -16.06 6.47 2.61
N CYS A 62 -16.76 5.48 3.16
CA CYS A 62 -16.26 4.11 3.29
C CYS A 62 -15.75 3.53 1.95
N VAL A 63 -16.50 3.71 0.85
CA VAL A 63 -16.08 3.22 -0.48
C VAL A 63 -14.85 3.97 -0.98
N VAL A 64 -14.83 5.30 -0.85
CA VAL A 64 -13.70 6.14 -1.28
C VAL A 64 -12.42 5.79 -0.50
N PHE A 65 -12.51 5.72 0.83
CA PHE A 65 -11.39 5.32 1.68
C PHE A 65 -10.98 3.87 1.39
N GLY A 66 -11.92 2.95 1.22
CA GLY A 66 -11.63 1.56 0.87
C GLY A 66 -10.86 1.43 -0.44
N VAL A 67 -11.24 2.18 -1.48
CA VAL A 67 -10.50 2.23 -2.75
C VAL A 67 -9.13 2.87 -2.56
N HIS A 68 -9.04 3.98 -1.84
CA HIS A 68 -7.79 4.69 -1.57
C HIS A 68 -6.78 3.82 -0.79
N GLY A 69 -7.22 3.09 0.23
CA GLY A 69 -6.35 2.18 0.96
C GLY A 69 -5.99 0.92 0.19
N SER A 70 -6.88 0.43 -0.67
CA SER A 70 -6.55 -0.67 -1.59
C SER A 70 -5.46 -0.25 -2.57
N ASP A 71 -5.53 0.98 -3.10
CA ASP A 71 -4.50 1.55 -3.95
C ASP A 71 -3.16 1.68 -3.20
N THR A 72 -3.20 2.23 -1.99
CA THR A 72 -2.03 2.37 -1.11
C THR A 72 -1.38 1.02 -0.78
N ALA A 73 -2.19 -0.01 -0.52
CA ALA A 73 -1.73 -1.37 -0.28
C ALA A 73 -1.11 -1.99 -1.55
N SER A 74 -1.70 -1.74 -2.71
CA SER A 74 -1.17 -2.25 -3.99
C SER A 74 0.14 -1.56 -4.40
N ALA A 75 0.24 -0.25 -4.20
CA ALA A 75 1.42 0.54 -4.49
C ALA A 75 2.64 0.11 -3.64
N HIS A 76 2.39 -0.39 -2.42
CA HIS A 76 3.43 -0.94 -1.56
C HIS A 76 3.68 -2.45 -1.73
N SER A 77 2.80 -3.19 -2.40
CA SER A 77 3.01 -4.63 -2.70
C SER A 77 4.06 -4.89 -3.79
N VAL A 78 4.60 -3.83 -4.40
CA VAL A 78 5.70 -3.85 -5.38
C VAL A 78 7.04 -3.45 -4.75
N SER A 79 7.08 -3.15 -3.45
CA SER A 79 8.32 -2.72 -2.76
C SER A 79 9.09 -3.84 -2.07
#